data_AF-A0A9P1ACY5-F1
#
_entry.id   AF-A0A9P1ACY5-F1
#
_cell.length_a   1.000
_cell.length_b   1.000
_cell.length_c   1.000
_cell.angle_alpha   90.00
_cell.angle_beta   90.00
_cell.angle_gamma   90.00
#
_symmetry.space_group_name_H-M   'P 1'
#
loop_
_entity.id
_entity.type
_entity.pdbx_description
1 polymer ?
#
loop_
_entity_poly.entity_id
_entity_poly.type
_entity_poly.pdbx_seq_one_letter_code
_entity_poly.pdbx_strand_id
1 'polypeptide(L)'
;MIRGSHMDITVLGALQCSQFGDLANWMIPGKLVKGMGGAMDLVSAPGARVIVVMEHVSKGGEPKILSSCDLPLTGKGVISRIITDMAVFDVNTQQGLTLIEVRSDLSVDDIKKATAAPFRVSEHLKPMGQAPLNQ
;
A
#
# COMPACT_ATOMS: atom_id res chain seq x y z
N MET A 1 -16.76 -9.60 -14.72
CA MET A 1 -16.56 -9.56 -13.25
C MET A 1 -15.55 -8.48 -12.87
N ILE A 2 -14.24 -8.66 -13.11
CA ILE A 2 -13.17 -7.73 -12.68
C ILE A 2 -13.29 -6.33 -13.32
N ARG A 3 -13.05 -6.20 -14.64
CA ARG A 3 -13.09 -4.89 -15.34
C ARG A 3 -14.48 -4.26 -15.44
N GLY A 4 -15.53 -5.02 -15.14
CA GLY A 4 -16.90 -4.52 -15.08
C GLY A 4 -17.28 -3.92 -13.73
N SER A 5 -16.32 -3.75 -12.81
CA SER A 5 -16.53 -3.22 -11.45
C SER A 5 -17.57 -3.98 -10.65
N HIS A 6 -17.62 -5.32 -10.80
CA HIS A 6 -18.45 -6.19 -9.97
C HIS A 6 -17.70 -6.73 -8.74
N MET A 7 -16.51 -6.20 -8.45
CA MET A 7 -15.76 -6.51 -7.23
C MET A 7 -15.69 -5.26 -6.37
N ASP A 8 -16.10 -5.38 -5.11
CA ASP A 8 -16.06 -4.26 -4.17
C ASP A 8 -14.64 -3.95 -3.69
N ILE A 9 -13.86 -5.02 -3.44
CA ILE A 9 -12.53 -4.93 -2.85
C ILE A 9 -11.54 -5.82 -3.60
N THR A 10 -10.36 -5.27 -3.88
CA THR A 10 -9.19 -5.99 -4.37
C THR A 10 -8.09 -5.90 -3.32
N VAL A 11 -7.54 -7.05 -2.90
CA VAL A 11 -6.41 -7.10 -1.96
C VAL A 11 -5.18 -7.71 -2.66
N LEU A 12 -4.06 -6.99 -2.66
CA LEU A 12 -2.83 -7.40 -3.36
C LEU A 12 -1.58 -7.11 -2.52
N GLY A 13 -0.51 -7.86 -2.78
CA GLY A 13 0.83 -7.52 -2.30
C GLY A 13 1.47 -6.41 -3.14
N ALA A 14 2.49 -5.77 -2.59
CA ALA A 14 3.30 -4.76 -3.28
C ALA A 14 4.81 -4.91 -3.02
N LEU A 15 5.59 -4.57 -4.03
CA LEU A 15 7.03 -4.35 -3.91
C LEU A 15 7.30 -2.89 -3.51
N GLN A 16 6.58 -1.95 -4.12
CA GLN A 16 6.60 -0.53 -3.78
C GLN A 16 5.20 0.07 -3.90
N CYS A 17 4.93 1.10 -3.08
CA CYS A 17 3.76 1.97 -3.19
C CYS A 17 4.22 3.43 -3.26
N SER A 18 3.56 4.26 -4.07
CA SER A 18 3.86 5.70 -4.12
C SER A 18 2.95 6.53 -3.22
N GLN A 19 3.38 7.77 -2.92
CA GLN A 19 2.64 8.76 -2.14
C GLN A 19 1.20 8.95 -2.63
N PHE A 20 0.98 8.90 -3.94
CA PHE A 20 -0.31 9.16 -4.58
C PHE A 20 -1.01 7.89 -5.05
N GLY A 21 -0.53 6.72 -4.62
CA GLY A 21 -1.20 5.43 -4.82
C GLY A 21 -0.81 4.68 -6.09
N ASP A 22 0.39 4.89 -6.62
CA ASP A 22 0.93 4.00 -7.64
C ASP A 22 1.35 2.68 -7.01
N LEU A 23 1.04 1.58 -7.69
CA LEU A 23 1.39 0.23 -7.27
C LEU A 23 2.49 -0.32 -8.18
N ALA A 24 3.54 -0.90 -7.61
CA ALA A 24 4.49 -1.74 -8.34
C ALA A 24 4.63 -3.10 -7.63
N ASN A 25 4.28 -4.19 -8.33
CA ASN A 25 4.29 -5.52 -7.69
C ASN A 25 4.64 -6.72 -8.58
N TRP A 26 5.01 -6.51 -9.85
CA TRP A 26 5.14 -7.62 -10.81
C TRP A 26 6.58 -7.87 -11.32
N MET A 27 7.47 -6.89 -11.18
CA MET A 27 8.82 -6.95 -11.73
C MET A 27 9.85 -6.22 -10.87
N ILE A 28 11.05 -6.80 -10.79
CA ILE A 28 12.30 -6.15 -10.39
C ILE A 28 13.29 -6.32 -11.55
N PRO A 29 13.68 -5.24 -12.27
CA PRO A 29 14.64 -5.32 -13.37
C PRO A 29 15.91 -6.09 -12.97
N GLY A 30 16.29 -7.07 -13.78
CA GLY A 30 17.49 -7.88 -13.55
C GLY A 30 17.40 -8.94 -12.45
N LYS A 31 16.28 -9.07 -11.72
CA LYS A 31 16.13 -10.03 -10.61
C LYS A 31 14.86 -10.86 -10.66
N LEU A 32 13.71 -10.23 -10.87
CA LEU A 32 12.40 -10.88 -10.81
C LEU A 32 11.55 -10.46 -12.00
N VAL A 33 11.26 -11.41 -12.89
CA VAL A 33 10.35 -11.21 -14.02
C VAL A 33 9.40 -12.40 -14.07
N LYS A 34 8.20 -12.26 -13.48
CA LYS A 34 7.17 -13.32 -13.46
C LYS A 34 5.94 -12.99 -14.32
N GLY A 35 5.94 -11.82 -14.97
CA GLY A 35 4.78 -11.28 -15.66
C GLY A 35 3.75 -10.70 -14.68
N MET A 36 2.90 -9.80 -15.18
CA MET A 36 1.88 -9.11 -14.38
C MET A 36 0.64 -9.97 -14.06
N GLY A 37 0.44 -11.07 -14.79
CA GLY A 37 -0.77 -11.88 -14.67
C GLY A 37 -2.04 -11.01 -14.79
N GLY A 38 -3.01 -11.23 -13.90
CA GLY A 38 -4.21 -10.39 -13.81
C GLY A 38 -4.09 -9.17 -12.90
N ALA A 39 -2.89 -8.84 -12.39
CA ALA A 39 -2.74 -7.77 -11.39
C ALA A 39 -3.17 -6.40 -11.93
N MET A 40 -2.86 -6.10 -13.19
CA MET A 40 -3.26 -4.84 -13.83
C MET A 40 -4.78 -4.76 -14.00
N ASP A 41 -5.43 -5.85 -14.42
CA ASP A 41 -6.89 -5.92 -14.51
C ASP A 41 -7.56 -5.69 -13.16
N LEU A 42 -7.04 -6.32 -12.10
CA LEU A 42 -7.58 -6.24 -10.73
C LEU A 42 -7.58 -4.82 -10.16
N VAL A 43 -6.63 -3.98 -10.56
CA VAL A 43 -6.51 -2.59 -10.07
C VAL A 43 -7.06 -1.55 -11.04
N SER A 44 -7.47 -1.96 -12.24
CA SER A 44 -7.99 -1.05 -13.27
C SER A 44 -9.49 -0.74 -13.15
N ALA A 45 -10.21 -1.53 -12.35
CA ALA A 45 -11.66 -1.42 -12.23
C ALA A 45 -12.06 -0.06 -11.59
N PRO A 46 -12.83 0.80 -12.29
CA PRO A 46 -13.28 2.07 -11.73
C PRO A 46 -14.09 1.87 -10.45
N GLY A 47 -13.80 2.66 -9.42
CA GLY A 47 -14.51 2.60 -8.12
C GLY A 47 -14.15 1.40 -7.25
N ALA A 48 -13.31 0.47 -7.71
CA ALA A 48 -12.85 -0.65 -6.89
C ALA A 48 -11.94 -0.14 -5.77
N ARG A 49 -12.18 -0.62 -4.54
CA ARG A 49 -11.31 -0.31 -3.40
C ARG A 49 -10.09 -1.23 -3.42
N VAL A 50 -8.92 -0.67 -3.77
CA VAL A 50 -7.66 -1.43 -3.81
C VAL A 50 -6.93 -1.29 -2.48
N ILE A 51 -6.75 -2.41 -1.79
CA ILE A 51 -6.03 -2.49 -0.52
C ILE A 51 -4.71 -3.24 -0.76
N VAL A 52 -3.61 -2.59 -0.43
CA VAL A 52 -2.29 -3.22 -0.43
C VAL A 52 -1.99 -3.78 0.95
N VAL A 53 -1.52 -5.02 1.00
CA VAL A 53 -0.97 -5.64 2.22
C VAL A 53 0.47 -6.03 1.97
N MET A 54 1.40 -5.48 2.75
CA MET A 54 2.83 -5.74 2.57
C MET A 54 3.64 -5.48 3.84
N GLU A 55 4.85 -6.05 3.94
CA GLU A 55 5.85 -5.54 4.90
C GLU A 55 6.21 -4.08 4.57
N HIS A 56 6.35 -3.26 5.61
CA HIS A 56 6.58 -1.81 5.51
C HIS A 56 7.93 -1.48 4.89
N VAL A 57 8.95 -2.24 5.30
CA VAL A 57 10.32 -2.17 4.78
C VAL A 57 10.66 -3.46 4.05
N SER A 58 11.69 -3.42 3.21
CA SER A 58 12.27 -4.62 2.62
C SER A 58 13.06 -5.42 3.67
N LYS A 59 13.49 -6.64 3.31
CA LYS A 59 14.40 -7.44 4.13
C LYS A 59 15.72 -6.73 4.47
N GLY A 60 16.13 -5.74 3.65
CA GLY A 60 17.32 -4.93 3.90
C GLY A 60 17.08 -3.70 4.77
N GLY A 61 15.84 -3.45 5.21
CA GLY A 61 15.46 -2.25 5.96
C GLY A 61 15.02 -1.06 5.09
N GLU A 62 15.18 -1.15 3.77
CA GLU A 62 14.79 -0.06 2.87
C GLU A 62 13.27 0.18 2.86
N PRO A 63 12.79 1.43 2.98
CA PRO A 63 11.38 1.78 2.85
C PRO A 63 10.77 1.31 1.53
N LYS A 64 9.53 0.82 1.59
CA LYS A 64 8.77 0.43 0.38
C LYS A 64 7.63 1.39 0.03
N ILE A 65 7.36 2.36 0.90
CA ILE A 65 6.40 3.45 0.68
C ILE A 65 7.21 4.70 0.34
N LEU A 66 7.16 5.11 -0.92
CA LEU A 66 8.06 6.10 -1.54
C LEU A 66 7.28 7.30 -2.10
N SER A 67 7.95 8.43 -2.33
CA SER A 67 7.32 9.56 -3.04
C SER A 67 6.88 9.17 -4.46
N SER A 68 7.71 8.39 -5.16
CA SER A 68 7.43 7.76 -6.45
C SER A 68 8.00 6.35 -6.47
N CYS A 69 7.34 5.42 -7.18
CA CYS A 69 7.92 4.09 -7.40
C CYS A 69 9.04 4.15 -8.45
N ASP A 70 10.11 3.42 -8.20
CA ASP A 70 11.22 3.25 -9.15
C ASP A 70 11.09 1.92 -9.93
N LEU A 71 10.29 1.00 -9.41
CA LEU A 71 9.96 -0.25 -10.08
C LEU A 71 8.85 -0.06 -11.13
N PRO A 72 8.81 -0.92 -12.17
CA PRO A 72 7.74 -0.91 -13.17
C PRO A 72 6.36 -1.00 -12.53
N LEU A 73 5.50 -0.03 -12.87
CA LEU A 73 4.16 0.07 -12.30
C LEU A 73 3.25 -1.07 -12.76
N THR A 74 2.37 -1.46 -11.86
CA THR A 74 1.16 -2.26 -12.09
C THR A 74 -0.03 -1.35 -12.36
N GLY A 75 -0.12 -0.20 -11.68
CA GLY A 75 -1.20 0.77 -11.86
C GLY A 75 -0.83 2.13 -11.26
N LYS A 76 -1.35 3.20 -11.86
CA LYS A 76 -1.08 4.59 -11.45
C LYS A 76 -2.26 5.13 -10.64
N GLY A 77 -2.01 5.63 -9.42
CA GLY A 77 -3.05 6.20 -8.55
C GLY A 77 -4.21 5.25 -8.24
N VAL A 78 -3.93 3.96 -8.14
CA VAL A 78 -4.95 2.90 -7.97
C VAL A 78 -5.17 2.50 -6.51
N ILE A 79 -4.16 2.69 -5.65
CA ILE A 79 -4.22 2.25 -4.25
C ILE A 79 -5.15 3.15 -3.46
N SER A 80 -6.07 2.55 -2.71
CA SER A 80 -6.95 3.26 -1.76
C SER A 80 -6.45 3.17 -0.32
N ARG A 81 -5.81 2.07 0.06
CA ARG A 81 -5.28 1.84 1.42
C ARG A 81 -4.04 0.97 1.39
N ILE A 82 -3.07 1.29 2.25
CA ILE A 82 -1.88 0.47 2.50
C ILE A 82 -1.95 -0.03 3.94
N ILE A 83 -1.83 -1.33 4.13
CA ILE A 83 -1.77 -2.00 5.43
C ILE A 83 -0.41 -2.69 5.51
N THR A 84 0.36 -2.36 6.54
CA THR A 84 1.66 -2.99 6.80
C THR A 84 1.70 -3.64 8.17
N ASP A 85 2.81 -4.29 8.46
CA ASP A 85 3.15 -4.79 9.80
C ASP A 85 3.37 -3.67 10.84
N MET A 86 3.39 -2.40 10.45
CA MET A 86 3.67 -1.25 11.31
C MET A 86 2.51 -0.25 11.38
N ALA A 87 1.80 -0.04 10.26
CA ALA A 87 0.85 1.06 10.13
C ALA A 87 -0.22 0.81 9.06
N VAL A 88 -1.29 1.60 9.13
CA VAL A 88 -2.31 1.70 8.08
C VAL A 88 -2.36 3.13 7.54
N PHE A 89 -2.29 3.27 6.23
CA PHE A 89 -2.45 4.53 5.52
C PHE A 89 -3.67 4.50 4.62
N ASP A 90 -4.49 5.54 4.69
CA ASP A 90 -5.40 5.88 3.60
C ASP A 90 -4.65 6.66 2.52
N VAL A 91 -5.02 6.41 1.26
CA VAL A 91 -4.36 6.99 0.10
C VAL A 91 -5.37 7.78 -0.71
N ASN A 92 -5.04 9.04 -0.96
CA ASN A 92 -5.80 9.91 -1.84
C ASN A 92 -4.91 10.36 -3.00
N THR A 93 -5.42 10.27 -4.23
CA THR A 93 -4.64 10.56 -5.45
C THR A 93 -4.22 12.02 -5.58
N GLN A 94 -4.83 12.94 -4.83
CA GLN A 94 -4.48 14.36 -4.82
C GLN A 94 -3.77 14.79 -3.53
N GLN A 95 -4.19 14.26 -2.39
CA GLN A 95 -3.69 14.67 -1.07
C GLN A 95 -2.56 13.79 -0.54
N GLY A 96 -2.34 12.62 -1.15
CA GLY A 96 -1.34 11.65 -0.77
C GLY A 96 -1.75 10.76 0.40
N LEU A 97 -0.76 10.39 1.21
CA LEU A 97 -0.91 9.46 2.33
C LEU A 97 -1.43 10.14 3.59
N THR A 98 -2.37 9.49 4.28
CA THR A 98 -2.77 9.82 5.65
C THR A 98 -2.63 8.60 6.54
N LEU A 99 -1.77 8.70 7.56
CA LEU A 99 -1.58 7.69 8.60
C LEU A 99 -2.82 7.66 9.50
N ILE A 100 -3.52 6.52 9.51
CA ILE A 100 -4.78 6.35 10.26
C ILE A 100 -4.68 5.34 11.39
N GLU A 101 -3.77 4.37 11.31
CA GLU A 101 -3.50 3.44 12.41
C GLU A 101 -2.01 3.14 12.54
N VAL A 102 -1.55 2.94 13.78
CA VAL A 102 -0.16 2.55 14.10
C VAL A 102 -0.18 1.36 15.04
N ARG A 103 0.74 0.40 14.84
CA ARG A 103 0.91 -0.73 15.76
C ARG A 103 1.20 -0.22 17.17
N SER A 104 0.59 -0.83 18.18
CA SER A 104 0.54 -0.30 19.55
C SER A 104 1.89 -0.06 20.23
N ASP A 105 2.93 -0.77 19.80
CA ASP A 105 4.31 -0.68 20.29
C ASP A 105 5.18 0.33 19.52
N LEU A 106 4.64 1.00 18.51
CA LEU A 106 5.36 1.96 17.66
C LEU A 106 4.82 3.38 17.81
N SER A 107 5.70 4.35 17.62
CA SER A 107 5.36 5.77 17.55
C SER A 107 5.20 6.23 16.10
N VAL A 108 4.56 7.40 15.93
CA VAL A 108 4.50 8.07 14.62
C VAL A 108 5.91 8.39 14.08
N ASP A 109 6.87 8.67 14.97
CA ASP A 109 8.26 8.94 14.56
C ASP A 109 8.95 7.70 13.98
N ASP A 110 8.63 6.51 14.52
CA ASP A 110 9.12 5.25 13.96
C ASP A 110 8.57 5.02 12.54
N ILE A 111 7.30 5.37 12.31
CA ILE A 111 6.70 5.30 10.98
C ILE A 111 7.37 6.30 10.02
N LYS A 112 7.68 7.52 10.49
CA LYS A 112 8.40 8.51 9.68
C LYS A 112 9.80 8.04 9.28
N LYS A 113 10.52 7.35 10.16
CA LYS A 113 11.84 6.78 9.86
C LYS A 113 11.77 5.63 8.85
N ALA A 114 10.68 4.86 8.87
CA ALA A 114 10.49 3.69 8.02
C ALA A 114 9.77 3.99 6.68
N THR A 115 9.32 5.23 6.47
CA THR A 115 8.58 5.68 5.27
C THR A 115 9.36 6.79 4.56
N ALA A 116 9.61 6.64 3.26
CA ALA A 116 10.29 7.68 2.47
C ALA A 116 9.32 8.70 1.84
N ALA A 117 8.04 8.36 1.74
CA ALA A 117 6.99 9.27 1.28
C ALA A 117 6.57 10.27 2.39
N PRO A 118 6.26 11.54 2.06
CA PRO A 118 5.60 12.41 3.02
C PRO A 118 4.16 11.95 3.27
N PHE A 119 3.70 12.06 4.51
CA PHE A 119 2.34 11.70 4.90
C PHE A 119 1.80 12.63 5.98
N ARG A 120 0.48 12.74 6.04
CA ARG A 120 -0.26 13.42 7.12
C ARG A 120 -0.59 12.42 8.22
N VAL A 121 -0.79 12.92 9.44
CA VAL A 121 -1.29 12.12 10.55
C VAL A 121 -2.76 12.48 10.76
N SER A 122 -3.63 11.47 10.85
CA SER A 122 -5.04 11.67 11.14
C SER A 122 -5.23 12.31 12.52
N GLU A 123 -6.16 13.26 12.65
CA GLU A 123 -6.62 13.78 13.95
C GLU A 123 -7.29 12.69 14.80
N HIS A 124 -7.76 11.62 14.16
CA HIS A 124 -8.37 10.44 14.78
C HIS A 124 -7.45 9.22 14.70
N LEU A 125 -6.12 9.44 14.77
CA LEU A 125 -5.16 8.34 14.81
C LEU A 125 -5.49 7.39 15.96
N LYS A 126 -5.54 6.10 15.66
CA LYS A 126 -5.87 5.06 16.65
C LYS A 126 -4.85 3.91 16.60
N PRO A 127 -4.78 3.08 17.65
CA PRO A 127 -4.03 1.84 17.60
C PRO A 127 -4.53 0.93 16.47
N MET A 128 -3.61 0.22 15.83
CA MET A 128 -3.92 -0.70 14.74
C MET A 128 -4.79 -1.85 15.23
N GLY A 129 -5.96 -2.01 14.60
CA GLY A 129 -6.90 -3.06 14.96
C GLY A 129 -6.34 -4.45 14.63
N GLN A 130 -6.63 -5.44 15.47
CA GLN A 130 -6.37 -6.85 15.21
C GLN A 130 -7.69 -7.61 15.24
N ALA A 131 -7.89 -8.50 14.27
CA ALA A 131 -9.02 -9.42 14.33
C ALA A 131 -8.83 -10.36 15.54
N PRO A 132 -9.89 -10.68 16.30
CA PRO A 132 -9.77 -11.66 17.37
C PRO A 132 -9.33 -13.00 16.78
N LEU A 133 -8.40 -13.67 17.47
CA LEU A 133 -8.15 -15.08 17.20
C LEU A 133 -9.40 -15.82 17.67
N ASN A 134 -10.18 -16.34 16.72
CA ASN A 134 -11.24 -17.29 17.05
C ASN A 134 -10.55 -18.49 17.71
N GLN A 135 -10.69 -18.62 19.03
CA GLN A 135 -10.39 -19.86 19.75
C GLN A 135 -11.48 -20.88 19.48
#